data_AF-A0A933GJN3-F1
#
_entry.id   AF-A0A933GJN3-F1
#
_cell.length_a   1.000
_cell.length_b   1.000
_cell.length_c   1.000
_cell.angle_alpha   90.00
_cell.angle_beta   90.00
_cell.angle_gamma   90.00
#
_symmetry.space_group_name_H-M   'P 1'
#
loop_
_entity.id
_entity.type
_entity.pdbx_description
1 polymer ?
#
loop_
_entity_poly.entity_id
_entity_poly.type
_entity_poly.pdbx_seq_one_letter_code
_entity_poly.pdbx_strand_id
1 'polypeptide(L)' 'MADLRIEKLAEVVVDYSVAVRKGDRVLINGSTIAEPLVKAIYTRVLQAGGFPLTMLSLPGT' A
#
# COMPACT_ATOMS: atom_id res chain seq x y z
N MET A 1 15.81 -2.33 9.03
CA MET A 1 15.02 -3.55 8.82
C MET A 1 13.56 -3.14 8.88
N ALA A 2 12.76 -3.39 7.85
CA ALA A 2 11.34 -3.08 7.90
C ALA A 2 10.63 -3.98 8.93
N ASP A 3 9.59 -3.47 9.59
CA ASP A 3 8.81 -4.24 10.57
C ASP A 3 8.00 -5.32 9.85
N LEU A 4 8.27 -6.59 10.16
CA LEU A 4 7.64 -7.75 9.52
C LEU A 4 6.11 -7.72 9.61
N ARG A 5 5.54 -7.12 10.67
CA ARG A 5 4.09 -7.01 10.84
C ARG A 5 3.47 -6.09 9.80
N ILE A 6 4.19 -5.05 9.41
CA ILE A 6 3.76 -4.07 8.39
C ILE A 6 3.82 -4.72 7.01
N GLU A 7 4.87 -5.47 6.72
CA GLU A 7 4.99 -6.21 5.46
C GLU A 7 3.88 -7.25 5.30
N LYS A 8 3.60 -8.02 6.36
CA LYS A 8 2.52 -9.01 6.36
C LYS A 8 1.15 -8.38 6.23
N LEU A 9 0.93 -7.22 6.86
CA LEU A 9 -0.32 -6.49 6.68
C LEU A 9 -0.48 -6.00 5.23
N ALA A 10 0.59 -5.48 4.62
CA ALA A 10 0.56 -5.06 3.22
C ALA A 10 0.27 -6.23 2.26
N GLU A 11 0.84 -7.41 2.53
CA GLU A 11 0.54 -8.65 1.80
C GLU A 11 -0.95 -8.98 1.85
N VAL A 12 -1.55 -9.01 3.04
CA VAL A 12 -2.99 -9.29 3.22
C VAL A 12 -3.85 -8.24 2.51
N VAL A 13 -3.54 -6.95 2.68
CA VAL A 13 -4.32 -5.87 2.06
C VAL A 13 -4.28 -5.98 0.53
N VAL A 14 -3.11 -6.20 -0.06
CA VAL A 14 -2.92 -6.18 -1.51
C VAL A 14 -3.37 -7.50 -2.16
N ASP A 15 -2.93 -8.64 -1.63
CA ASP A 15 -3.13 -9.94 -2.27
C ASP A 15 -4.48 -10.56 -1.95
N TYR A 16 -4.99 -10.35 -0.73
CA TYR A 16 -6.24 -10.97 -0.28
C TYR A 16 -7.42 -9.99 -0.32
N SER A 17 -7.32 -8.82 0.31
CA SER A 17 -8.46 -7.91 0.46
C SER A 17 -8.80 -7.18 -0.84
N VAL A 18 -7.81 -6.56 -1.48
CA VAL A 18 -7.99 -5.85 -2.76
C VAL A 18 -7.81 -6.81 -3.95
N ALA A 19 -7.06 -7.90 -3.76
CA ALA A 19 -6.76 -8.92 -4.76
C ALA A 19 -6.23 -8.32 -6.07
N VAL A 20 -5.20 -7.47 -5.95
CA VAL A 20 -4.59 -6.72 -7.05
C VAL A 20 -4.08 -7.66 -8.13
N ARG A 21 -4.35 -7.31 -9.39
CA ARG A 21 -3.90 -8.02 -10.58
C ARG A 21 -3.00 -7.14 -11.43
N LYS A 22 -2.22 -7.80 -12.29
CA LYS A 22 -1.38 -7.12 -13.26
C LYS A 22 -2.21 -6.17 -14.12
N GLY A 23 -1.79 -4.91 -14.19
CA GLY A 23 -2.46 -3.86 -14.95
C GLY A 23 -3.49 -3.04 -14.18
N ASP A 24 -3.84 -3.44 -12.95
CA ASP A 24 -4.79 -2.69 -12.12
C ASP A 24 -4.22 -1.33 -11.71
N ARG A 25 -5.07 -0.31 -11.68
CA ARG A 25 -4.73 0.99 -11.10
C ARG A 25 -5.25 1.03 -9.67
N VAL A 26 -4.37 1.21 -8.70
CA VAL A 26 -4.70 1.09 -7.28
C VAL A 26 -4.50 2.45 -6.61
N LEU A 27 -5.59 3.02 -6.09
CA LEU A 27 -5.52 4.23 -5.27
C LEU A 27 -5.22 3.85 -3.81
N ILE A 28 -4.08 4.32 -3.31
CA ILE A 28 -3.69 4.23 -1.90
C ILE A 28 -4.02 5.58 -1.27
N ASN A 29 -5.13 5.64 -0.52
CA ASN A 29 -5.56 6.82 0.20
C ASN A 29 -5.28 6.66 1.70
N GLY A 30 -4.64 7.64 2.32
CA GLY A 30 -4.33 7.59 3.76
C GLY A 30 -3.66 8.85 4.28
N SER A 31 -3.21 8.81 5.53
CA SER A 31 -2.43 9.90 6.13
C SER A 31 -0.93 9.59 6.09
N THR A 32 -0.09 10.63 6.04
CA THR A 32 1.37 10.48 6.18
C THR A 32 1.80 9.87 7.52
N ILE A 33 0.95 9.89 8.55
CA ILE A 33 1.22 9.17 9.81
C ILE A 33 1.40 7.66 9.56
N ALA A 34 0.72 7.12 8.55
CA ALA A 34 0.81 5.72 8.15
C ALA A 34 1.93 5.45 7.13
N GLU A 35 2.91 6.34 6.98
CA GLU A 35 4.01 6.25 5.99
C GLU A 35 4.62 4.84 5.88
N PRO A 36 4.97 4.14 6.99
CA PRO A 36 5.60 2.82 6.89
C PRO A 36 4.70 1.80 6.18
N LEU A 37 3.39 1.83 6.47
CA LEU A 37 2.42 0.91 5.86
C LEU A 37 2.10 1.31 4.42
N VAL A 38 1.95 2.61 4.14
CA VAL A 38 1.73 3.13 2.78
C VAL A 38 2.86 2.69 1.85
N LYS A 39 4.12 2.80 2.29
CA LYS A 39 5.29 2.34 1.52
C LYS A 39 5.27 0.83 1.27
N ALA A 40 4.90 0.05 2.28
CA ALA A 40 4.80 -1.41 2.14
C ALA A 40 3.70 -1.81 1.15
N ILE A 41 2.52 -1.19 1.23
CA ILE A 41 1.42 -1.42 0.28
C ILE A 41 1.83 -1.00 -1.12
N TYR A 42 2.43 0.18 -1.29
CA TYR A 42 2.92 0.67 -2.58
C TYR A 42 3.88 -0.33 -3.23
N THR A 43 4.84 -0.82 -2.46
CA THR A 43 5.82 -1.83 -2.93
C THR A 43 5.13 -3.12 -3.34
N ARG A 44 4.19 -3.63 -2.52
CA ARG A 44 3.48 -4.87 -2.79
C ARG A 44 2.58 -4.77 -4.03
N VAL A 45 1.93 -3.62 -4.26
CA VAL A 45 1.14 -3.35 -5.48
C VAL A 45 2.03 -3.43 -6.73
N LEU A 46 3.23 -2.82 -6.70
CA LEU A 46 4.17 -2.92 -7.81
C LEU A 46 4.62 -4.36 -8.07
N GLN A 47 4.89 -5.13 -7.01
CA GLN A 47 5.25 -6.55 -7.13
C GLN A 47 4.13 -7.40 -7.73
N ALA A 48 2.87 -7.08 -7.42
CA ALA A 48 1.69 -7.71 -8.04
C ALA A 48 1.47 -7.28 -9.50
N GLY A 49 2.25 -6.32 -10.01
CA GLY A 49 2.14 -5.79 -11.37
C GLY A 49 1.04 -4.73 -11.53
N GLY A 50 0.54 -4.18 -10.43
CA GLY A 50 -0.38 -3.06 -10.42
C GLY A 50 0.35 -1.71 -10.51
N PHE A 51 -0.42 -0.65 -10.78
CA PHE A 51 0.03 0.73 -10.87
C PHE A 51 -0.52 1.53 -9.68
N PRO A 52 0.27 1.73 -8.63
CA PRO A 52 -0.18 2.47 -7.45
C PRO A 52 -0.23 3.98 -7.71
N LEU A 53 -1.25 4.63 -7.17
CA LEU A 53 -1.38 6.08 -7.07
C LEU A 53 -1.58 6.42 -5.59
N THR A 54 -0.80 7.34 -5.04
CA THR A 54 -0.90 7.75 -3.65
C THR A 54 -1.63 9.08 -3.50
N MET A 55 -2.58 9.13 -2.58
CA MET A 55 -3.24 10.34 -2.14
C MET A 55 -3.10 10.41 -0.63
N LEU A 56 -2.18 11.24 -0.16
CA LEU A 56 -1.83 11.31 1.25
C LEU A 56 -2.23 12.66 1.86
N SER A 57 -2.89 12.61 3.01
CA SER A 57 -3.17 13.80 3.83
C SER A 57 -2.07 14.03 4.86
N LEU A 58 -1.82 15.31 5.17
CA LEU A 58 -0.94 15.70 6.25
C LEU A 58 -1.70 15.63 7.60
N PRO A 59 -0.98 15.49 8.73
CA PRO A 59 -1.62 15.56 10.03
C PRO A 59 -2.23 16.96 10.24
N GLY A 60 -3.50 17.01 10.64
CA GLY A 60 -4.17 18.27 11.00
C GLY A 60 -4.75 19.09 9.83
N THR A 61 -4.76 18.53 8.61
CA THR A 61 -5.58 19.01 7.48
C THR A 61 -6.86 18.22 7.39
#